data_AF-C5L5C7-F1
#
_entry.id   AF-C5L5C7-F1
#
_cell.length_a   1.000
_cell.length_b   1.000
_cell.length_c   1.000
_cell.angle_alpha   90.00
_cell.angle_beta   90.00
_cell.angle_gamma   90.00
#
_symmetry.space_group_name_H-M   'P 1'
#
loop_
_entity.id
_entity.type
_entity.pdbx_description
1 polymer ?
#
loop_
_entity_poly.entity_id
_entity_poly.type
_entity_poly.pdbx_seq_one_letter_code
_entity_poly.pdbx_strand_id
1 'polypeptide(L)'
;MVDKINLMQNSWTASKDQPPFKGTSIKDVPTGSLDDLKPSSTFDDETRLLGSTEPVLTNLPSDFDARQKFASCAGVIGHVRSNGCNRGNLIEGLNFMKNHGIVTGNEFKPADQLASADGCWPYPLPKCNHASSAASQYPKCPSEALSQPACQTECINESYKTSLQQDLHRAKSWGRLPTSPQKIKQEIFDNGTVLGVISMYEDFRLYKSGVYVHTTGGL
;
A
#
# COMPACT_ATOMS: atom_id res chain seq x y z
N MET A 1 20.76 1.75 18.28
CA MET A 1 19.93 2.43 17.27
C MET A 1 18.81 3.22 17.93
N VAL A 2 17.89 2.58 18.69
CA VAL A 2 16.81 3.28 19.42
C VAL A 2 17.31 4.45 20.29
N ASP A 3 18.25 4.20 21.20
CA ASP A 3 18.74 5.26 22.11
C ASP A 3 19.36 6.43 21.33
N LYS A 4 20.14 6.12 20.28
CA LYS A 4 20.71 7.12 19.38
C LYS A 4 19.61 8.00 18.78
N ILE A 5 18.56 7.40 18.21
CA ILE A 5 17.42 8.13 17.61
C ILE A 5 16.75 9.03 18.64
N ASN A 6 16.43 8.48 19.81
CA ASN A 6 15.70 9.22 20.85
C ASN A 6 16.55 10.31 21.52
N LEU A 7 17.88 10.16 21.56
CA LEU A 7 18.81 11.18 22.07
C LEU A 7 18.97 12.38 21.12
N MET A 8 18.76 12.19 19.82
CA MET A 8 18.92 13.28 18.84
C MET A 8 17.76 14.30 18.84
N GLN A 9 16.71 14.09 19.66
CA GLN A 9 15.53 14.97 19.76
C GLN A 9 14.87 15.24 18.39
N ASN A 10 14.76 14.19 17.59
CA ASN A 10 14.20 14.24 16.24
C ASN A 10 12.69 14.51 16.26
N SER A 11 12.12 14.74 15.07
CA SER A 11 10.68 14.83 14.86
C SER A 11 9.92 13.50 15.07
N TRP A 12 10.60 12.41 15.42
CA TRP A 12 10.03 11.08 15.62
C TRP A 12 10.71 10.31 16.76
N THR A 13 10.01 9.31 17.29
CA THR A 13 10.52 8.43 18.35
C THR A 13 10.66 7.00 17.86
N ALA A 14 11.69 6.31 18.36
CA ALA A 14 11.96 4.91 18.05
C ALA A 14 11.68 3.99 19.25
N SER A 15 11.23 2.76 18.97
CA SER A 15 10.97 1.74 19.99
C SER A 15 11.05 0.34 19.41
N LYS A 16 11.66 -0.59 20.16
CA LYS A 16 11.62 -2.04 19.86
C LYS A 16 10.37 -2.73 20.40
N ASP A 17 9.63 -2.06 21.28
CA ASP A 17 8.47 -2.62 21.97
C ASP A 17 7.13 -2.35 21.28
N GLN A 18 7.16 -1.91 20.01
CA GLN A 18 5.93 -1.68 19.24
C GLN A 18 5.52 -2.96 18.50
N PRO A 19 4.29 -3.45 18.65
CA PRO A 19 3.69 -4.34 17.67
C PRO A 19 3.70 -3.66 16.28
N PRO A 20 3.86 -4.41 15.17
CA PRO A 20 3.89 -5.86 15.06
C PRO A 20 5.30 -6.48 15.13
N PHE A 21 6.35 -5.74 15.52
CA PHE A 21 7.74 -6.23 15.48
C PHE A 21 8.39 -6.38 16.86
N LYS A 22 7.58 -6.32 17.94
CA LYS A 22 8.07 -6.49 19.29
C LYS A 22 8.79 -7.83 19.46
N GLY A 23 10.05 -7.77 19.88
CA GLY A 23 10.91 -8.93 20.11
C GLY A 23 11.42 -9.62 18.83
N THR A 24 11.17 -9.06 17.65
CA THR A 24 11.67 -9.57 16.36
C THR A 24 13.06 -9.00 16.08
N SER A 25 13.97 -9.80 15.51
CA SER A 25 15.21 -9.25 14.96
C SER A 25 14.89 -8.37 13.76
N ILE A 26 15.61 -7.26 13.61
CA ILE A 26 15.40 -6.36 12.47
C ILE A 26 15.55 -7.09 11.12
N LYS A 27 16.37 -8.15 11.08
CA LYS A 27 16.61 -9.01 9.92
C LYS A 27 15.40 -9.88 9.53
N ASP A 28 14.52 -10.17 10.48
CA ASP A 28 13.37 -11.05 10.29
C ASP A 28 12.10 -10.27 9.90
N VAL A 29 12.19 -8.93 9.83
CA VAL A 29 11.11 -8.06 9.35
C VAL A 29 11.07 -8.15 7.82
N PRO A 30 9.96 -8.62 7.21
CA PRO A 30 9.87 -8.69 5.76
C PRO A 30 10.05 -7.32 5.13
N THR A 31 10.93 -7.25 4.14
CA THR A 31 11.04 -6.07 3.28
C THR A 31 10.22 -6.32 2.03
N GLY A 32 9.09 -5.61 1.91
CA GLY A 32 8.46 -5.46 0.60
C GLY A 32 9.41 -4.67 -0.29
N SER A 33 9.99 -5.30 -1.31
CA SER A 33 10.77 -4.61 -2.33
C SER A 33 9.90 -4.48 -3.56
N LEU A 34 9.51 -3.26 -3.94
CA LEU A 34 9.21 -3.02 -5.34
C LEU A 34 10.55 -3.12 -6.08
N ASP A 35 10.60 -3.89 -7.17
CA ASP A 35 11.78 -3.85 -8.03
C ASP A 35 11.90 -2.41 -8.55
N ASP A 36 13.12 -1.88 -8.50
CA ASP A 36 13.48 -0.50 -8.80
C ASP A 36 12.53 0.14 -9.83
N LEU A 37 12.08 1.37 -9.54
CA LEU A 37 11.66 2.34 -10.55
C LEU A 37 12.86 2.73 -11.45
N LYS A 38 13.67 1.76 -11.90
CA LYS A 38 14.64 1.98 -12.96
C LYS A 38 13.79 2.27 -14.19
N PRO A 39 13.80 3.51 -14.71
CA PRO A 39 13.20 3.74 -16.00
C PRO A 39 13.89 2.79 -16.96
N SER A 40 13.16 1.84 -17.54
CA SER A 40 13.67 1.16 -18.71
C SER A 40 13.90 2.26 -19.76
N SER A 41 14.87 2.08 -20.64
CA SER A 41 15.24 3.07 -21.64
C SER A 41 14.21 3.25 -22.77
N THR A 42 12.95 2.82 -22.58
CA THR A 42 11.85 2.90 -23.56
C THR A 42 10.69 3.78 -23.07
N PHE A 43 10.95 4.66 -22.09
CA PHE A 43 9.95 5.29 -21.19
C PHE A 43 9.29 6.60 -21.67
N ASP A 44 9.19 6.85 -22.98
CA ASP A 44 8.81 8.20 -23.46
C ASP A 44 7.33 8.39 -23.85
N ASP A 45 6.52 7.35 -24.09
CA ASP A 45 5.17 7.57 -24.67
C ASP A 45 3.97 7.47 -23.71
N GLU A 46 4.08 6.86 -22.52
CA GLU A 46 2.91 6.72 -21.60
C GLU A 46 3.04 7.41 -20.23
N THR A 47 4.19 7.99 -19.89
CA THR A 47 4.35 8.74 -18.63
C THR A 47 3.83 10.18 -18.77
N ARG A 48 2.55 10.36 -19.09
CA ARG A 48 1.96 11.70 -19.08
C ARG A 48 2.09 12.27 -17.67
N LEU A 49 2.87 13.34 -17.50
CA LEU A 49 2.86 14.09 -16.26
C LEU A 49 1.43 14.61 -16.06
N LEU A 50 0.77 14.17 -14.99
CA LEU A 50 -0.51 14.74 -14.61
C LEU A 50 -0.21 16.14 -14.07
N GLY A 51 -0.38 17.14 -14.94
CA GLY A 51 -0.48 18.53 -14.53
C GLY A 51 -1.92 18.77 -14.07
N SER A 52 -2.09 19.33 -12.88
CA SER A 52 -3.34 20.01 -12.51
C SER A 52 -3.61 21.04 -13.60
N THR A 53 -4.65 20.82 -14.40
CA THR A 53 -5.08 21.76 -15.45
C THR A 53 -5.71 23.03 -14.87
N GLU A 54 -5.94 23.04 -13.56
CA GLU A 54 -6.46 24.18 -12.81
C GLU A 54 -5.32 24.96 -12.12
N PRO A 55 -5.47 26.29 -11.93
CA PRO A 55 -4.48 27.10 -11.23
C PRO A 55 -4.21 26.50 -9.84
N VAL A 56 -2.93 26.41 -9.50
CA VAL A 56 -2.48 25.96 -8.16
C VAL A 56 -3.26 26.76 -7.11
N LEU A 57 -4.11 26.10 -6.32
CA LEU A 57 -4.84 26.80 -5.27
C LEU A 57 -3.81 27.38 -4.31
N THR A 58 -3.81 28.70 -4.16
CA THR A 58 -2.92 29.40 -3.21
C THR A 58 -3.33 29.14 -1.76
N ASN A 59 -4.54 28.62 -1.54
CA ASN A 59 -5.17 28.46 -0.22
C ASN A 59 -5.56 27.00 0.08
N LEU A 60 -4.64 26.05 -0.11
CA LEU A 60 -4.83 24.70 0.44
C LEU A 60 -4.81 24.75 1.99
N PRO A 61 -5.62 23.91 2.68
CA PRO A 61 -5.61 23.89 4.13
C PRO A 61 -4.24 23.47 4.68
N SER A 62 -3.89 23.96 5.88
CA SER A 62 -2.65 23.57 6.57
C SER A 62 -2.60 22.07 6.86
N ASP A 63 -3.78 21.50 7.12
CA ASP A 63 -3.99 20.11 7.48
C ASP A 63 -5.08 19.50 6.60
N PHE A 64 -4.87 18.27 6.16
CA PHE A 64 -5.79 17.57 5.29
C PHE A 64 -5.83 16.09 5.60
N ASP A 65 -7.05 15.56 5.74
CA ASP A 65 -7.30 14.13 5.88
C ASP A 65 -8.32 13.69 4.82
N ALA A 66 -7.88 12.85 3.89
CA ALA A 66 -8.73 12.33 2.81
C ALA A 66 -9.95 11.55 3.36
N ARG A 67 -9.83 10.94 4.54
CA ARG A 67 -10.95 10.23 5.20
C ARG A 67 -12.03 11.18 5.67
N GLN A 68 -11.67 12.42 5.99
CA GLN A 68 -12.62 13.46 6.38
C GLN A 68 -13.25 14.12 5.15
N LYS A 69 -12.44 14.47 4.12
CA LYS A 69 -12.97 15.08 2.88
C LYS A 69 -13.88 14.12 2.12
N PHE A 70 -13.50 12.85 2.02
CA PHE A 70 -14.26 11.82 1.32
C PHE A 70 -14.89 10.85 2.33
N ALA A 71 -15.74 11.39 3.23
CA ALA A 71 -16.31 10.65 4.37
C ALA A 71 -17.04 9.34 3.98
N SER A 72 -17.74 9.32 2.84
CA SER A 72 -18.39 8.11 2.32
C SER A 72 -17.39 7.01 1.91
N CYS A 73 -16.16 7.39 1.59
CA CYS A 73 -15.08 6.49 1.20
C CYS A 73 -14.07 6.27 2.34
N ALA A 74 -14.30 6.82 3.54
CA ALA A 74 -13.36 6.75 4.67
C ALA A 74 -12.97 5.32 5.02
N GLY A 75 -13.92 4.38 4.93
CA GLY A 75 -13.70 2.95 5.18
C GLY A 75 -12.78 2.28 4.16
N VAL A 76 -12.71 2.78 2.92
CA VAL A 76 -11.80 2.27 1.89
C VAL A 76 -10.44 2.95 2.00
N ILE A 77 -10.43 4.29 2.12
CA ILE A 77 -9.21 5.12 2.20
C ILE A 77 -8.39 4.79 3.45
N GLY A 78 -9.06 4.58 4.59
CA GLY A 78 -8.40 4.28 5.85
C GLY A 78 -7.98 2.82 6.02
N HIS A 79 -8.32 1.94 5.07
CA HIS A 79 -8.07 0.51 5.20
C HIS A 79 -6.70 0.12 4.64
N VAL A 80 -5.79 -0.32 5.53
CA VAL A 80 -4.48 -0.85 5.13
C VAL A 80 -4.64 -2.24 4.52
N ARG A 81 -4.24 -2.39 3.25
CA ARG A 81 -4.31 -3.64 2.49
C ARG A 81 -2.94 -4.29 2.33
N SER A 82 -2.92 -5.58 1.99
CA SER A 82 -1.69 -6.35 1.80
C SER A 82 -0.99 -6.04 0.48
N ASN A 83 0.34 -6.15 0.45
CA ASN A 83 1.21 -5.83 -0.68
C ASN A 83 1.65 -7.07 -1.50
N GLY A 84 0.76 -8.04 -1.71
CA GLY A 84 1.05 -9.23 -2.54
C GLY A 84 2.24 -10.08 -2.03
N CYS A 85 2.75 -10.96 -2.90
CA CYS A 85 3.91 -11.81 -2.62
C CYS A 85 5.04 -11.52 -3.60
N ASN A 86 6.29 -11.48 -3.10
CA ASN A 86 7.52 -11.47 -3.89
C ASN A 86 7.60 -10.41 -5.01
N ARG A 87 7.88 -9.17 -4.58
CA ARG A 87 8.14 -8.01 -5.43
C ARG A 87 7.00 -7.61 -6.35
N GLY A 88 7.08 -6.41 -6.89
CA GLY A 88 6.09 -5.88 -7.81
C GLY A 88 6.67 -4.73 -8.61
N ASN A 89 6.19 -4.57 -9.84
CA ASN A 89 6.46 -3.39 -10.65
C ASN A 89 5.22 -2.51 -10.63
N LEU A 90 5.36 -1.31 -10.08
CA LEU A 90 4.27 -0.36 -9.95
C LEU A 90 3.69 0.03 -11.32
N ILE A 91 4.55 0.35 -12.28
CA ILE A 91 4.13 0.83 -13.59
C ILE A 91 3.33 -0.26 -14.32
N GLU A 92 3.80 -1.51 -14.26
CA GLU A 92 3.05 -2.65 -14.81
C GLU A 92 1.70 -2.84 -14.11
N GLY A 93 1.63 -2.66 -12.78
CA GLY A 93 0.36 -2.71 -12.05
C GLY A 93 -0.64 -1.63 -12.50
N LEU A 94 -0.16 -0.40 -12.71
CA LEU A 94 -0.99 0.70 -13.21
C LEU A 94 -1.42 0.49 -14.67
N ASN A 95 -0.52 -0.02 -15.51
CA ASN A 95 -0.83 -0.42 -16.90
C ASN A 95 -1.86 -1.54 -16.92
N PHE A 96 -1.74 -2.53 -16.04
CA PHE A 96 -2.71 -3.61 -15.92
C PHE A 96 -4.09 -3.09 -15.53
N MET A 97 -4.16 -2.22 -14.53
CA MET A 97 -5.42 -1.60 -14.10
C MET A 97 -6.07 -0.75 -15.22
N LYS A 98 -5.29 -0.10 -16.07
CA LYS A 98 -5.78 0.66 -17.23
C LYS A 98 -6.24 -0.26 -18.38
N ASN A 99 -5.38 -1.19 -18.78
CA ASN A 99 -5.53 -1.97 -20.02
C ASN A 99 -6.38 -3.23 -19.86
N HIS A 100 -6.43 -3.81 -18.66
CA HIS A 100 -7.15 -5.05 -18.36
C HIS A 100 -8.23 -4.85 -17.29
N GLY A 101 -7.95 -4.02 -16.28
CA GLY A 101 -8.83 -3.78 -15.15
C GLY A 101 -8.62 -4.78 -14.02
N ILE A 102 -9.28 -4.52 -12.89
CA ILE A 102 -9.26 -5.35 -11.69
C ILE A 102 -10.69 -5.61 -11.25
N VAL A 103 -10.95 -6.81 -10.73
CA VAL A 103 -12.25 -7.15 -10.14
C VAL A 103 -12.34 -6.75 -8.68
N THR A 104 -13.56 -6.77 -8.14
CA THR A 104 -13.80 -6.56 -6.71
C THR A 104 -13.23 -7.71 -5.87
N GLY A 105 -12.82 -7.38 -4.64
CA GLY A 105 -12.28 -8.36 -3.70
C GLY A 105 -12.02 -7.74 -2.33
N ASN A 106 -12.58 -8.35 -1.29
CA ASN A 106 -12.34 -7.96 0.09
C ASN A 106 -11.20 -8.77 0.73
N GLU A 107 -11.00 -8.56 2.02
CA GLU A 107 -10.01 -9.28 2.82
C GLU A 107 -10.23 -10.79 2.80
N PHE A 108 -9.20 -11.53 3.18
CA PHE A 108 -9.27 -12.98 3.29
C PHE A 108 -10.40 -13.43 4.22
N LYS A 109 -11.18 -14.38 3.73
CA LYS A 109 -12.07 -15.24 4.51
C LYS A 109 -11.96 -16.68 4.00
N PRO A 110 -12.16 -17.68 4.86
CA PRO A 110 -12.35 -19.07 4.44
C PRO A 110 -13.45 -19.18 3.37
N ALA A 111 -13.28 -20.09 2.41
CA ALA A 111 -14.19 -20.23 1.26
C ALA A 111 -15.65 -20.48 1.67
N ASP A 112 -15.85 -21.27 2.73
CA ASP A 112 -17.14 -21.57 3.34
C ASP A 112 -17.78 -20.37 4.08
N GLN A 113 -17.05 -19.27 4.24
CA GLN A 113 -17.50 -18.03 4.89
C GLN A 113 -17.65 -16.86 3.91
N LEU A 114 -17.41 -17.09 2.61
CA LEU A 114 -17.55 -16.05 1.59
C LEU A 114 -19.01 -15.72 1.34
N ALA A 115 -19.33 -14.43 1.46
CA ALA A 115 -20.62 -13.87 1.09
C ALA A 115 -20.49 -13.07 -0.21
N SER A 116 -21.62 -12.77 -0.86
CA SER A 116 -21.62 -11.91 -2.06
C SER A 116 -20.96 -10.55 -1.82
N ALA A 117 -20.98 -10.03 -0.59
CA ALA A 117 -20.33 -8.76 -0.25
C ALA A 117 -18.79 -8.83 -0.30
N ASP A 118 -18.18 -10.02 -0.38
CA ASP A 118 -16.73 -10.19 -0.43
C ASP A 118 -16.15 -9.99 -1.84
N GLY A 119 -17.00 -9.82 -2.85
CA GLY A 119 -16.61 -9.53 -4.23
C GLY A 119 -16.19 -10.77 -5.03
N CYS A 120 -15.76 -10.54 -6.26
CA CYS A 120 -15.41 -11.59 -7.22
C CYS A 120 -14.17 -12.40 -6.83
N TRP A 121 -13.11 -11.72 -6.42
CA TRP A 121 -11.83 -12.33 -6.06
C TRP A 121 -11.28 -11.77 -4.73
N PRO A 122 -11.81 -12.24 -3.58
CA PRO A 122 -11.28 -11.90 -2.26
C PRO A 122 -9.80 -12.26 -2.11
N TYR A 123 -9.10 -11.53 -1.23
CA TYR A 123 -7.67 -11.72 -1.00
C TYR A 123 -7.37 -13.15 -0.52
N PRO A 124 -6.49 -13.91 -1.17
CA PRO A 124 -6.38 -15.35 -0.94
C PRO A 124 -5.49 -15.73 0.25
N LEU A 125 -4.78 -14.77 0.87
CA LEU A 125 -3.81 -15.06 1.91
C LEU A 125 -4.31 -14.61 3.29
N PRO A 126 -4.33 -15.49 4.30
CA PRO A 126 -4.73 -15.13 5.64
C PRO A 126 -3.73 -14.16 6.27
N LYS A 127 -4.23 -13.28 7.16
CA LYS A 127 -3.39 -12.44 8.00
C LYS A 127 -2.56 -13.31 8.93
N CYS A 128 -1.29 -12.97 9.08
CA CYS A 128 -0.38 -13.68 9.97
C CYS A 128 0.51 -12.71 10.75
N ASN A 129 0.99 -13.18 11.90
CA ASN A 129 1.84 -12.45 12.82
C ASN A 129 3.33 -12.70 12.50
N HIS A 130 4.02 -11.63 12.15
CA HIS A 130 5.47 -11.62 11.89
C HIS A 130 6.30 -11.39 13.16
N ALA A 131 5.67 -11.01 14.28
CA ALA A 131 6.34 -10.99 15.57
C ALA A 131 6.43 -12.40 16.14
N SER A 132 7.66 -12.82 16.44
CA SER A 132 7.94 -14.12 17.08
C SER A 132 7.36 -14.23 18.49
N SER A 133 7.17 -13.09 19.18
CA SER A 133 6.88 -13.03 20.63
C SER A 133 5.71 -12.12 21.04
N ALA A 134 5.08 -11.39 20.10
CA ALA A 134 3.96 -10.52 20.43
C ALA A 134 2.64 -11.29 20.43
N ALA A 135 1.83 -11.11 21.48
CA ALA A 135 0.43 -11.56 21.47
C ALA A 135 -0.30 -10.90 20.30
N SER A 136 -0.90 -11.71 19.45
CA SER A 136 -1.62 -11.28 18.25
C SER A 136 -2.85 -12.15 18.06
N GLN A 137 -3.91 -11.56 17.52
CA GLN A 137 -5.11 -12.29 17.09
C GLN A 137 -4.85 -13.15 15.84
N TYR A 138 -3.71 -12.95 15.17
CA TYR A 138 -3.33 -13.69 13.97
C TYR A 138 -2.34 -14.82 14.30
N PRO A 139 -2.43 -15.97 13.61
CA PRO A 139 -1.48 -17.07 13.78
C PRO A 139 -0.08 -16.64 13.34
N LYS A 140 0.96 -17.35 13.79
CA LYS A 140 2.33 -17.12 13.30
C LYS A 140 2.38 -17.31 11.78
N CYS A 141 3.13 -16.45 11.10
CA CYS A 141 3.35 -16.62 9.67
C CYS A 141 4.05 -17.94 9.36
N PRO A 142 3.67 -18.64 8.27
CA PRO A 142 4.39 -19.81 7.82
C PRO A 142 5.84 -19.44 7.51
N SER A 143 6.76 -20.33 7.85
CA SER A 143 8.19 -20.18 7.51
C SER A 143 8.46 -20.35 6.02
N GLU A 144 7.55 -21.01 5.31
CA GLU A 144 7.61 -21.24 3.88
C GLU A 144 6.98 -20.07 3.12
N ALA A 145 7.55 -19.72 1.97
CA ALA A 145 6.99 -18.70 1.11
C ALA A 145 5.60 -19.15 0.63
N LEU A 146 4.60 -18.29 0.84
CA LEU A 146 3.27 -18.51 0.28
C LEU A 146 3.37 -18.46 -1.25
N SER A 147 2.82 -19.47 -1.91
CA SER A 147 2.79 -19.54 -3.36
C SER A 147 1.91 -18.43 -3.92
N GLN A 148 2.36 -17.81 -5.03
CA GLN A 148 1.52 -16.88 -5.77
C GLN A 148 0.24 -17.59 -6.21
N PRO A 149 -0.95 -17.03 -5.94
CA PRO A 149 -2.20 -17.62 -6.38
C PRO A 149 -2.24 -17.70 -7.91
N ALA A 150 -2.82 -18.79 -8.44
CA ALA A 150 -3.04 -18.94 -9.87
C ALA A 150 -3.99 -17.86 -10.39
N CYS A 151 -3.76 -17.40 -11.62
CA CYS A 151 -4.67 -16.48 -12.31
C CYS A 151 -6.00 -17.17 -12.58
N GLN A 152 -7.10 -16.53 -12.19
CA GLN A 152 -8.45 -17.07 -12.31
C GLN A 152 -9.17 -16.42 -13.48
N THR A 153 -9.90 -17.22 -14.25
CA THR A 153 -10.72 -16.73 -15.38
C THR A 153 -12.18 -16.50 -14.98
N GLU A 154 -12.55 -16.88 -13.77
CA GLU A 154 -13.88 -16.73 -13.19
C GLU A 154 -13.78 -16.22 -11.74
N CYS A 155 -14.89 -15.72 -11.19
CA CYS A 155 -14.93 -15.32 -9.79
C CYS A 155 -14.82 -16.54 -8.88
N ILE A 156 -13.87 -16.52 -7.95
CA ILE A 156 -13.67 -17.62 -6.99
C ILE A 156 -14.71 -17.63 -5.88
N ASN A 157 -15.42 -16.52 -5.68
CA ASN A 157 -16.49 -16.42 -4.72
C ASN A 157 -17.81 -16.90 -5.35
N GLU A 158 -18.20 -18.14 -5.08
CA GLU A 158 -19.44 -18.75 -5.61
C GLU A 158 -20.71 -18.02 -5.16
N SER A 159 -20.66 -17.29 -4.04
CA SER A 159 -21.75 -16.43 -3.56
C SER A 159 -21.89 -15.14 -4.38
N TYR A 160 -20.87 -14.76 -5.17
CA TYR A 160 -20.89 -13.59 -6.04
C TYR A 160 -21.45 -13.93 -7.42
N LYS A 161 -22.49 -13.21 -7.85
CA LYS A 161 -23.25 -13.55 -9.07
C LYS A 161 -22.87 -12.76 -10.31
N THR A 162 -22.13 -11.66 -10.14
CA THR A 162 -21.57 -10.91 -11.27
C THR A 162 -20.40 -11.69 -11.85
N SER A 163 -20.38 -11.89 -13.16
CA SER A 163 -19.25 -12.57 -13.81
C SER A 163 -17.98 -11.73 -13.71
N LEU A 164 -16.81 -12.39 -13.77
CA LEU A 164 -15.51 -11.71 -13.74
C LEU A 164 -15.43 -10.58 -14.77
N GLN A 165 -15.89 -10.83 -16.00
CA GLN A 165 -15.84 -9.85 -17.09
C GLN A 165 -16.71 -8.61 -16.82
N GLN A 166 -17.86 -8.79 -16.17
CA GLN A 166 -18.76 -7.69 -15.82
C GLN A 166 -18.29 -6.92 -14.59
N ASP A 167 -17.45 -7.53 -13.75
CA ASP A 167 -16.92 -6.93 -12.53
C ASP A 167 -15.59 -6.20 -12.74
N LEU A 168 -15.09 -6.12 -13.97
CA LEU A 168 -13.83 -5.44 -14.27
C LEU A 168 -13.95 -3.93 -14.13
N HIS A 169 -13.17 -3.36 -13.22
CA HIS A 169 -12.98 -1.93 -13.05
C HIS A 169 -11.67 -1.48 -13.67
N ARG A 170 -11.72 -0.54 -14.61
CA ARG A 170 -10.56 -0.03 -15.35
C ARG A 170 -10.27 1.41 -15.00
N ALA A 171 -8.99 1.73 -14.80
CA ALA A 171 -8.56 3.12 -14.69
C ALA A 171 -8.66 3.79 -16.06
N LYS A 172 -9.24 5.01 -16.10
CA LYS A 172 -9.27 5.82 -17.32
C LYS A 172 -7.87 6.22 -17.77
N SER A 173 -7.01 6.56 -16.82
CA SER A 173 -5.63 6.95 -17.03
C SER A 173 -4.85 6.86 -15.72
N TRP A 174 -3.52 6.79 -15.84
CA TRP A 174 -2.60 7.05 -14.75
C TRP A 174 -1.47 7.95 -15.27
N GLY A 175 -0.72 8.57 -14.37
CA GLY A 175 0.45 9.35 -14.74
C GLY A 175 1.25 9.78 -13.53
N ARG A 176 2.48 10.23 -13.77
CA ARG A 176 3.39 10.63 -12.69
C ARG A 176 3.08 12.05 -12.24
N LEU A 177 3.05 12.26 -10.92
CA LEU A 177 2.94 13.60 -10.35
C LEU A 177 4.30 14.30 -10.34
N PRO A 178 4.33 15.62 -10.54
CA PRO A 178 5.54 16.42 -10.30
C PRO A 178 6.02 16.28 -8.86
N THR A 179 7.33 16.40 -8.64
CA THR A 179 7.95 16.33 -7.30
C THR A 179 7.67 17.55 -6.40
N SER A 180 6.78 18.46 -6.83
CA SER A 180 6.39 19.64 -6.06
C SER A 180 5.41 19.25 -4.95
N PRO A 181 5.72 19.55 -3.67
CA PRO A 181 4.80 19.31 -2.56
C PRO A 181 3.44 19.97 -2.76
N GLN A 182 3.40 21.19 -3.30
CA GLN A 182 2.18 21.92 -3.57
C GLN A 182 1.30 21.19 -4.58
N LYS A 183 1.90 20.69 -5.68
CA LYS A 183 1.14 19.94 -6.70
C LYS A 183 0.65 18.59 -6.19
N ILE A 184 1.44 17.90 -5.37
CA ILE A 184 1.02 16.64 -4.74
C ILE A 184 -0.13 16.89 -3.76
N LYS A 185 -0.04 17.94 -2.93
CA LYS A 185 -1.13 18.33 -2.02
C LYS A 185 -2.41 18.67 -2.78
N GLN A 186 -2.29 19.40 -3.89
CA GLN A 186 -3.42 19.73 -4.76
C GLN A 186 -4.07 18.46 -5.34
N GLU A 187 -3.28 17.55 -5.89
CA GLU A 187 -3.79 16.28 -6.42
C GLU A 187 -4.55 15.47 -5.35
N ILE A 188 -3.97 15.37 -4.15
CA ILE A 188 -4.59 14.66 -3.04
C ILE A 188 -5.91 15.31 -2.63
N PHE A 189 -5.92 16.64 -2.62
CA PHE A 189 -7.10 17.42 -2.30
C PHE A 189 -8.21 17.18 -3.34
N ASP A 190 -7.93 17.29 -4.62
CA ASP A 190 -8.95 17.22 -5.68
C ASP A 190 -9.41 15.80 -5.99
N ASN A 191 -8.46 14.86 -6.10
CA ASN A 191 -8.68 13.54 -6.68
C ASN A 191 -8.53 12.40 -5.66
N GLY A 192 -8.15 12.70 -4.42
CA GLY A 192 -8.00 11.70 -3.35
C GLY A 192 -6.60 11.07 -3.30
N THR A 193 -6.47 9.92 -2.63
CA THR A 193 -5.16 9.35 -2.31
C THR A 193 -4.32 9.05 -3.55
N VAL A 194 -3.03 9.38 -3.47
CA VAL A 194 -2.03 9.07 -4.49
C VAL A 194 -1.12 7.94 -4.00
N LEU A 195 -0.47 7.25 -4.93
CA LEU A 195 0.53 6.26 -4.57
C LEU A 195 1.91 6.89 -4.46
N GLY A 196 2.61 6.61 -3.35
CA GLY A 196 4.00 6.98 -3.14
C GLY A 196 4.87 5.76 -2.88
N VAL A 197 6.15 5.86 -3.25
CA VAL A 197 7.18 4.86 -2.93
C VAL A 197 8.25 5.56 -2.11
N ILE A 198 8.67 4.95 -1.01
CA ILE A 198 9.74 5.44 -0.15
C ILE A 198 10.81 4.35 -0.01
N SER A 199 12.06 4.78 0.09
CA SER A 199 13.17 3.92 0.49
C SER A 199 13.06 3.63 1.99
N MET A 200 12.89 2.36 2.35
CA MET A 200 12.71 1.94 3.73
C MET A 200 14.06 1.53 4.34
N TYR A 201 14.69 2.46 5.05
CA TYR A 201 15.94 2.22 5.77
C TYR A 201 15.72 1.36 7.01
N GLU A 202 16.81 0.79 7.54
CA GLU A 202 16.79 -0.04 8.75
C GLU A 202 16.09 0.66 9.94
N ASP A 203 16.36 1.95 10.16
CA ASP A 203 15.78 2.71 11.28
C ASP A 203 14.27 2.91 11.20
N PHE A 204 13.68 2.90 9.99
CA PHE A 204 12.21 2.99 9.82
C PHE A 204 11.47 1.85 10.54
N ARG A 205 12.08 0.67 10.65
CA ARG A 205 11.50 -0.51 11.33
C ARG A 205 11.33 -0.29 12.83
N LEU A 206 11.96 0.74 13.38
CA LEU A 206 11.86 1.13 14.79
C LEU A 206 10.87 2.30 15.00
N TYR A 207 10.24 2.83 13.94
CA TYR A 207 9.32 3.95 14.04
C TYR A 207 8.17 3.66 15.02
N LYS A 208 7.95 4.59 15.95
CA LYS A 208 6.83 4.55 16.90
C LYS A 208 5.81 5.65 16.65
N SER A 209 6.26 6.90 16.57
CA SER A 209 5.38 8.05 16.40
C SER A 209 6.13 9.28 15.91
N GLY A 210 5.40 10.28 15.41
CA GLY A 210 5.93 11.56 14.93
C GLY A 210 6.14 11.58 13.41
N VAL A 211 6.97 12.51 12.94
CA VAL A 211 7.30 12.67 11.51
C VAL A 211 8.66 12.02 11.25
N TYR A 212 8.66 10.87 10.58
CA TYR A 212 9.87 10.13 10.29
C TYR A 212 10.83 10.92 9.39
N VAL A 213 12.11 10.91 9.77
CA VAL A 213 13.24 11.35 8.95
C VAL A 213 14.35 10.34 9.14
N HIS A 214 14.87 9.80 8.03
CA HIS A 214 15.97 8.84 8.08
C HIS A 214 17.15 9.45 8.85
N THR A 215 17.67 8.72 9.83
CA THR A 215 18.75 9.19 10.69
C THR A 215 19.95 8.24 10.76
N THR A 216 19.75 6.93 10.60
CA THR A 216 20.85 5.96 10.68
C THR A 216 20.48 4.61 10.07
N GLY A 217 21.48 3.81 9.71
CA GLY A 217 21.26 2.45 9.19
C GLY A 217 21.24 2.41 7.65
N GLY A 218 21.47 1.22 7.11
CA GLY A 218 21.50 1.00 5.67
C GLY A 218 20.11 1.07 5.04
N LEU A 219 20.10 1.14 3.70
CA LEU A 219 18.93 0.80 2.91
C LEU A 219 18.67 -0.72 2.99
#